data_AF-A0A1V5R8L3-F1
#
_entry.id   AF-A0A1V5R8L3-F1
#
_cell.length_a   1.000
_cell.length_b   1.000
_cell.length_c   1.000
_cell.angle_alpha   90.00
_cell.angle_beta   90.00
_cell.angle_gamma   90.00
#
_symmetry.space_group_name_H-M   'P 1'
#
loop_
_entity.id
_entity.type
_entity.pdbx_description
1 polymer ?
#
loop_
_entity_poly.entity_id
_entity_poly.type
_entity_poly.pdbx_seq_one_letter_code
_entity_poly.pdbx_strand_id
1 'polypeptide(L)'
;MGEGELRVESRAAQGLAQRTIKLPSDLDNLHRADGWFWGQRVLKRGASEIDVLRSIDGRHWHLFTRWQMEPGLSRCRLFRLGEGFLAIGSVRPFQMEGKASRFAYLKAGSGERLLLDRLLPEGPQEPRSDSTLFQRLFVPWVMEIPQGWAVLNFRTGDIWMFRATGEGLNQRFLQVFPEASKDGSDPYPPLLGCALRPEGTLLLATRSEDAVKKGMALAGNDEPLRPGAMPDSVRFQGAEAQGQWERDQVMAQFRARSEQGAGRVREAFPEVLYWDLDPETGRLTRCPPPQGAPSRLLSEEAERTFTFRFRADGSFSLGDR
;
A
#
# COMPACT_ATOMS: atom_id res chain seq x y z
N MET A 1 -0.83 5.10 15.92
CA MET A 1 0.10 4.09 15.40
C MET A 1 0.85 3.58 16.62
N GLY A 2 0.63 2.33 17.00
CA GLY A 2 1.29 1.71 18.15
C GLY A 2 2.74 1.38 17.81
N GLU A 3 3.57 1.25 18.86
CA GLU A 3 4.98 0.88 18.79
C GLU A 3 5.24 -0.17 17.70
N GLY A 4 6.05 0.17 16.70
CA GLY A 4 6.43 -0.75 15.63
C GLY A 4 7.59 -1.63 16.09
N GLU A 5 7.34 -2.92 16.25
CA GLU A 5 8.40 -3.94 16.31
C GLU A 5 8.71 -4.38 14.88
N LEU A 6 9.97 -4.28 14.44
CA LEU A 6 10.41 -4.92 13.20
C LEU A 6 11.17 -6.18 13.57
N ARG A 7 10.62 -7.32 13.15
CA ARG A 7 11.31 -8.60 13.20
C ARG A 7 12.31 -8.65 12.06
N VAL A 8 13.59 -8.65 12.40
CA VAL A 8 14.66 -8.82 11.42
C VAL A 8 15.03 -10.30 11.38
N GLU A 9 14.65 -10.97 10.30
CA GLU A 9 15.14 -12.31 10.00
C GLU A 9 16.50 -12.19 9.28
N SER A 10 17.55 -12.66 9.95
CA SER A 10 18.93 -12.67 9.45
C SER A 10 19.39 -14.11 9.29
N ARG A 11 19.92 -14.44 8.11
CA ARG A 11 20.61 -15.72 7.87
C ARG A 11 22.04 -15.57 8.42
N ALA A 12 22.26 -15.99 9.66
CA ALA A 12 23.62 -16.20 10.18
C ALA A 12 24.06 -17.63 9.82
N ALA A 13 25.38 -17.83 9.68
CA ALA A 13 26.01 -19.09 9.29
C ALA A 13 25.71 -20.30 10.23
N GLN A 14 24.95 -20.12 11.31
CA GLN A 14 24.59 -21.15 12.29
C GLN A 14 23.14 -21.05 12.80
N GLY A 15 22.20 -20.55 11.98
CA GLY A 15 20.76 -20.58 12.28
C GLY A 15 20.04 -19.24 12.15
N LEU A 16 18.70 -19.30 12.09
CA LEU A 16 17.80 -18.13 12.06
C LEU A 16 17.79 -17.48 13.45
N ALA A 17 18.61 -16.44 13.64
CA ALA A 17 18.50 -15.58 14.81
C ALA A 17 17.41 -14.54 14.54
N GLN A 18 16.20 -14.78 15.05
CA GLN A 18 15.15 -13.76 15.11
C GLN A 18 15.55 -12.73 16.17
N ARG A 19 15.78 -11.49 15.75
CA ARG A 19 15.97 -10.36 16.68
C ARG A 19 14.85 -9.35 16.46
N THR A 20 14.12 -9.07 17.53
CA THR A 20 13.22 -7.92 17.60
C THR A 20 14.05 -6.69 17.97
N ILE A 21 14.04 -5.67 17.12
CA ILE A 21 14.67 -4.39 17.41
C ILE A 21 13.55 -3.40 17.73
N LYS A 22 13.61 -2.77 18.90
CA LYS A 22 12.71 -1.66 19.24
C LYS A 22 13.13 -0.45 18.40
N LEU A 23 12.21 0.02 17.56
CA LEU A 23 12.47 1.12 16.64
C LEU A 23 12.07 2.46 17.27
N PRO A 24 12.64 3.56 16.78
CA PRO A 24 12.21 4.88 17.21
C PRO A 24 10.71 5.06 16.90
N SER A 25 9.94 5.46 17.91
CA SER A 25 8.47 5.61 17.83
C SER A 25 8.02 6.80 16.97
N ASP A 26 8.95 7.66 16.60
CA ASP A 26 8.76 8.88 15.83
C ASP A 26 8.99 8.70 14.32
N LEU A 27 9.25 7.47 13.85
CA LEU A 27 9.30 7.16 12.42
C LEU A 27 7.89 6.89 11.87
N ASP A 28 7.54 7.56 10.77
CA ASP A 28 6.24 7.42 10.11
C ASP A 28 6.20 6.26 9.10
N ASN A 29 7.36 5.83 8.60
CA ASN A 29 7.53 4.72 7.66
C ASN A 29 8.89 4.06 7.90
N LEU A 30 8.95 2.74 7.72
CA LEU A 30 10.16 1.95 7.87
C LEU A 30 10.18 0.83 6.83
N HIS A 31 11.33 0.62 6.20
CA HIS A 31 11.55 -0.49 5.29
C HIS A 31 13.03 -0.85 5.22
N ARG A 32 13.35 -1.99 4.59
CA ARG A 32 14.72 -2.40 4.28
C ARG A 32 14.94 -2.32 2.77
N ALA A 33 16.11 -1.84 2.37
CA ALA A 33 16.55 -1.81 0.97
C ALA A 33 18.05 -1.60 0.90
N ASP A 34 18.72 -2.19 -0.09
CA ASP A 34 20.16 -2.06 -0.34
C ASP A 34 21.04 -2.37 0.88
N GLY A 35 20.59 -3.27 1.77
CA GLY A 35 21.31 -3.62 3.00
C GLY A 35 21.13 -2.63 4.17
N TRP A 36 20.34 -1.58 4.00
CA TRP A 36 20.04 -0.58 5.03
C TRP A 36 18.59 -0.66 5.50
N PHE A 37 18.36 -0.27 6.75
CA PHE A 37 17.05 0.18 7.22
C PHE A 37 16.86 1.63 6.83
N TRP A 38 15.69 1.95 6.31
CA TRP A 38 15.30 3.28 5.86
C TRP A 38 14.07 3.74 6.62
N GLY A 39 14.13 4.94 7.16
CA GLY A 39 13.09 5.53 7.97
C GLY A 39 12.72 6.90 7.43
N GLN A 40 11.49 7.32 7.67
CA GLN A 40 11.08 8.70 7.43
C GLN A 40 10.54 9.32 8.73
N ARG A 41 10.84 10.59 8.95
CA ARG A 41 10.30 11.38 10.07
C ARG A 41 9.73 12.66 9.52
N VAL A 42 8.44 12.91 9.77
CA VAL A 42 7.78 14.17 9.40
C VAL A 42 8.06 15.23 10.48
N LEU A 43 8.69 16.34 10.09
CA LEU A 43 8.95 17.48 10.96
C LEU A 43 7.77 18.46 10.94
N LYS A 44 7.10 18.62 12.08
CA LYS A 44 5.95 19.52 12.23
C LYS A 44 6.38 20.95 12.60
N ARG A 45 6.90 21.72 11.63
CA ARG A 45 7.10 23.18 11.79
C ARG A 45 6.76 23.93 10.49
N GLY A 46 5.47 24.15 10.24
CA GLY A 46 4.95 25.13 9.26
C GLY A 46 5.13 24.81 7.77
N ALA A 47 6.13 24.00 7.41
CA ALA A 47 6.26 23.31 6.14
C ALA A 47 6.48 21.82 6.45
N SER A 48 5.79 20.93 5.75
CA SER A 48 6.00 19.48 5.93
C SER A 48 7.37 19.12 5.36
N GLU A 49 8.41 19.15 6.20
CA GLU A 49 9.70 18.57 5.86
C GLU A 49 9.71 17.10 6.28
N ILE A 50 10.31 16.26 5.45
CA ILE A 50 10.58 14.86 5.75
C ILE A 50 12.08 14.69 5.87
N ASP A 51 12.52 14.31 7.08
CA ASP A 51 13.85 13.74 7.27
C ASP A 51 13.82 12.29 6.76
N VAL A 52 14.69 11.97 5.82
CA VAL A 52 14.94 10.59 5.40
C VAL A 52 16.16 10.10 6.16
N LEU A 53 15.94 9.06 6.95
CA LEU A 53 16.93 8.49 7.84
C LEU A 53 17.36 7.12 7.34
N ARG A 54 18.60 6.74 7.62
CA ARG A 54 19.09 5.38 7.38
C ARG A 54 19.81 4.83 8.59
N SER A 55 19.78 3.52 8.74
CA SER A 55 20.45 2.78 9.80
C SER A 55 20.98 1.45 9.27
N ILE A 56 22.19 1.06 9.68
CA ILE A 56 22.75 -0.25 9.31
C ILE A 56 22.25 -1.37 10.22
N ASP A 57 21.88 -1.03 11.45
CA ASP A 57 21.56 -1.98 12.52
C ASP A 57 20.14 -1.81 13.08
N GLY A 58 19.38 -0.86 12.54
CA GLY A 58 18.02 -0.51 12.98
C GLY A 58 17.97 0.27 14.30
N ARG A 59 19.12 0.54 14.93
CA ARG A 59 19.24 1.17 16.25
C ARG A 59 19.81 2.59 16.15
N HIS A 60 20.88 2.74 15.37
CA HIS A 60 21.56 4.02 15.20
C HIS A 60 21.13 4.65 13.87
N TRP A 61 20.39 5.75 13.96
CA TRP A 61 19.77 6.41 12.82
C TRP A 61 20.50 7.70 12.47
N HIS A 62 20.85 7.85 11.20
CA HIS A 62 21.52 9.03 10.67
C HIS A 62 20.65 9.71 9.63
N LEU A 63 20.66 11.04 9.61
CA LEU A 63 20.07 11.82 8.53
C LEU A 63 20.80 11.50 7.23
N PHE A 64 20.06 11.00 6.24
CA PHE A 64 20.57 10.77 4.90
C PHE A 64 20.31 11.98 4.00
N THR A 65 19.09 12.51 4.02
CA THR A 65 18.68 13.66 3.23
C THR A 65 17.37 14.23 3.77
N ARG A 66 16.98 15.42 3.28
CA ARG A 66 15.69 16.03 3.57
C ARG A 66 14.89 16.23 2.30
N TRP A 67 13.58 16.10 2.42
CA TRP A 67 12.65 16.51 1.39
C TRP A 67 11.70 17.56 1.92
N GLN A 68 11.63 18.70 1.24
CA GLN A 68 10.64 19.73 1.52
C GLN A 68 9.40 19.44 0.68
N MET A 69 8.30 19.09 1.33
CA MET A 69 7.06 18.78 0.62
C MET A 69 6.39 20.05 0.12
N GLU A 70 5.65 19.92 -0.98
CA GLU A 70 4.76 20.98 -1.43
C GLU A 70 3.68 21.29 -0.38
N PRO A 71 3.27 22.56 -0.23
CA PRO A 71 2.19 22.94 0.68
C PRO A 71 0.91 22.12 0.41
N GLY A 72 0.37 21.49 1.46
CA GLY A 72 -0.89 20.73 1.38
C GLY A 72 -0.74 19.24 1.03
N LEU A 73 0.47 18.74 0.74
CA LEU A 73 0.74 17.31 0.82
C LEU A 73 0.76 16.91 2.30
N SER A 74 -0.36 16.41 2.82
CA SER A 74 -0.52 16.13 4.25
C SER A 74 0.10 14.80 4.69
N ARG A 75 0.27 13.83 3.77
CA ARG A 75 0.89 12.52 4.05
C ARG A 75 1.53 11.88 2.81
N CYS A 76 2.83 11.62 2.91
CA CYS A 76 3.62 10.91 1.91
C CYS A 76 4.40 9.77 2.58
N ARG A 77 4.60 8.66 1.86
CA ARG A 77 5.56 7.60 2.23
C ARG A 77 6.67 7.52 1.20
N LEU A 78 7.91 7.46 1.67
CA LEU A 78 9.10 7.32 0.84
C LEU A 78 9.65 5.90 0.94
N PHE A 79 9.98 5.32 -0.21
CA PHE A 79 10.57 3.98 -0.36
C PHE A 79 11.82 4.06 -1.22
N ARG A 80 12.93 3.55 -0.72
CA ARG A 80 14.21 3.56 -1.42
C ARG A 80 14.11 2.79 -2.74
N LEU A 81 14.51 3.40 -3.86
CA LEU A 81 14.42 2.77 -5.18
C LEU A 81 15.55 3.26 -6.10
N GLY A 82 16.42 2.35 -6.55
CA GLY A 82 17.49 2.68 -7.50
C GLY A 82 18.53 3.62 -6.91
N GLU A 83 18.60 4.87 -7.34
CA GLU A 83 19.44 5.92 -6.72
C GLU A 83 18.61 6.96 -5.93
N GLY A 84 17.28 6.86 -6.01
CA GLY A 84 16.35 7.81 -5.43
C GLY A 84 15.30 7.13 -4.54
N PHE A 85 14.11 7.71 -4.53
CA PHE A 85 12.98 7.25 -3.73
C PHE A 85 11.69 7.28 -4.54
N LEU A 86 10.91 6.21 -4.41
CA LEU A 86 9.49 6.22 -4.74
C LEU A 86 8.74 6.97 -3.63
N ALA A 87 8.03 8.02 -4.00
CA ALA A 87 7.14 8.78 -3.13
C ALA A 87 5.69 8.44 -3.44
N ILE A 88 4.92 8.14 -2.39
CA ILE A 88 3.51 7.74 -2.49
C ILE A 88 2.64 8.71 -1.69
N GLY A 89 1.79 9.46 -2.37
CA GLY A 89 0.85 10.42 -1.77
C GLY A 89 -0.46 9.74 -1.37
N SER A 90 -0.82 9.81 -0.08
CA SER A 90 -2.04 9.17 0.41
C SER A 90 -3.33 9.97 0.18
N VAL A 91 -3.26 11.30 0.20
CA VAL A 91 -4.47 12.14 0.20
C VAL A 91 -4.56 12.96 -1.07
N ARG A 92 -3.49 13.67 -1.42
CA ARG A 92 -3.41 14.46 -2.65
C ARG A 92 -2.31 13.91 -3.57
N PRO A 93 -2.53 13.93 -4.89
CA PRO A 93 -1.48 13.63 -5.86
C PRO A 93 -0.43 14.75 -5.88
N PHE A 94 0.81 14.37 -6.15
CA PHE A 94 1.90 15.27 -6.55
C PHE A 94 1.53 15.98 -7.84
N GLN A 95 1.95 17.24 -7.98
CA GLN A 95 1.75 18.04 -9.18
C GLN A 95 3.08 18.35 -9.84
N MET A 96 3.13 18.28 -11.17
CA MET A 96 4.31 18.68 -11.94
C MET A 96 3.87 18.99 -13.37
N GLU A 97 4.23 20.17 -13.89
CA GLU A 97 3.96 20.55 -15.29
C GLU A 97 2.49 20.36 -15.73
N GLY A 98 1.54 20.70 -14.84
CA GLY A 98 0.10 20.55 -15.11
C GLY A 98 -0.43 19.11 -15.07
N LYS A 99 0.39 18.14 -14.70
CA LYS A 99 0.00 16.74 -14.48
C LYS A 99 -0.08 16.43 -12.99
N ALA A 100 -0.88 15.41 -12.67
CA ALA A 100 -1.09 14.93 -11.32
C ALA A 100 -0.81 13.41 -11.24
N SER A 101 -0.12 12.98 -10.18
CA SER A 101 -0.01 11.55 -9.84
C SER A 101 0.19 11.34 -8.35
N ARG A 102 -0.33 10.25 -7.79
CA ARG A 102 -0.06 9.74 -6.44
C ARG A 102 1.32 9.12 -6.31
N PHE A 103 2.01 8.91 -7.42
CA PHE A 103 3.36 8.35 -7.48
C PHE A 103 4.32 9.37 -8.05
N ALA A 104 5.43 9.55 -7.35
CA ALA A 104 6.52 10.40 -7.79
C ALA A 104 7.84 9.68 -7.56
N TYR A 105 8.84 10.04 -8.35
CA TYR A 105 10.22 9.65 -8.11
C TYR A 105 11.01 10.88 -7.65
N LEU A 106 11.69 10.73 -6.51
CA LEU A 106 12.54 11.77 -5.93
C LEU A 106 14.00 11.38 -6.10
N LYS A 107 14.86 12.34 -6.47
CA LYS A 107 16.31 12.16 -6.55
C LYS A 107 17.03 13.19 -5.68
N ALA A 108 18.27 12.88 -5.31
CA ALA A 108 19.15 13.88 -4.69
C ALA A 108 19.39 15.05 -5.66
N GLY A 109 19.08 16.26 -5.21
CA GLY A 109 19.40 17.51 -5.89
C GLY A 109 20.73 18.11 -5.43
N SER A 110 21.01 19.33 -5.90
CA SER A 110 22.15 20.12 -5.38
C SER A 110 21.90 20.50 -3.92
N GLY A 111 22.86 20.19 -3.03
CA GLY A 111 22.80 20.58 -1.61
C GLY A 111 22.09 19.60 -0.65
N GLU A 112 22.21 18.29 -0.88
CA GLU A 112 21.76 17.21 0.03
C GLU A 112 20.24 17.14 0.29
N ARG A 113 19.42 17.78 -0.56
CA ARG A 113 17.95 17.67 -0.51
C ARG A 113 17.41 16.80 -1.63
N LEU A 114 16.33 16.09 -1.35
CA LEU A 114 15.55 15.43 -2.39
C LEU A 114 14.75 16.46 -3.18
N LEU A 115 14.69 16.27 -4.48
CA LEU A 115 13.86 17.01 -5.41
C LEU A 115 12.90 16.05 -6.12
N LEU A 116 11.72 16.56 -6.47
CA LEU A 116 10.80 15.88 -7.37
C LEU A 116 11.43 15.79 -8.77
N ASP A 117 11.82 14.59 -9.19
CA ASP A 117 12.47 14.35 -10.50
C ASP A 117 11.41 14.16 -11.59
N ARG A 118 10.40 13.33 -11.32
CA ARG A 118 9.29 13.06 -12.25
C ARG A 118 8.07 12.50 -11.54
N LEU A 119 6.91 12.71 -12.14
CA LEU A 119 5.70 11.95 -11.81
C LEU A 119 5.77 10.57 -12.45
N LEU A 120 5.27 9.56 -11.74
CA LEU A 120 5.14 8.20 -12.23
C LEU A 120 3.66 7.95 -12.59
N PRO A 121 3.34 7.36 -13.75
CA PRO A 121 1.95 7.17 -14.17
C PRO A 121 1.13 6.32 -13.18
N GLU A 122 -0.16 6.60 -13.02
CA GLU A 122 -1.06 5.74 -12.24
C GLU A 122 -1.67 4.60 -13.08
N GLY A 123 -1.30 4.49 -14.36
CA GLY A 123 -1.97 3.61 -15.32
C GLY A 123 -3.12 4.33 -16.05
N PRO A 124 -3.91 3.61 -16.86
CA PRO A 124 -5.07 4.18 -17.54
C PRO A 124 -6.08 4.67 -16.52
N GLN A 125 -6.28 5.99 -16.46
CA GLN A 125 -7.34 6.59 -15.67
C GLN A 125 -8.60 6.69 -16.54
N GLU A 126 -9.65 5.93 -16.20
CA GLU A 126 -10.98 6.32 -16.65
C GLU A 126 -11.40 7.59 -15.89
N PRO A 127 -12.12 8.53 -16.54
CA PRO A 127 -12.67 9.69 -15.85
C PRO A 127 -13.73 9.21 -14.86
N ARG A 128 -13.32 8.99 -13.61
CA ARG A 128 -14.24 8.67 -12.52
C ARG A 128 -15.08 9.91 -12.22
N SER A 129 -16.37 9.85 -12.54
CA SER A 129 -17.33 10.92 -12.24
C SER A 129 -17.40 11.14 -10.73
N ASP A 130 -17.39 12.42 -10.34
CA ASP A 130 -17.63 12.96 -8.99
C ASP A 130 -17.22 12.07 -7.82
N SER A 131 -15.91 12.01 -7.61
CA SER A 131 -15.32 11.24 -6.52
C SER A 131 -15.74 11.76 -5.13
N THR A 132 -16.47 10.93 -4.39
CA THR A 132 -16.67 11.11 -2.94
C THR A 132 -15.31 11.18 -2.22
N LEU A 133 -15.25 11.84 -1.05
CA LEU A 133 -14.03 11.88 -0.21
C LEU A 133 -13.42 10.48 -0.01
N PHE A 134 -14.25 9.43 0.02
CA PHE A 134 -13.85 8.02 0.11
C PHE A 134 -12.90 7.53 -1.00
N GLN A 135 -13.10 8.04 -2.22
CA GLN A 135 -12.27 7.73 -3.39
C GLN A 135 -10.97 8.56 -3.42
N ARG A 136 -10.87 9.62 -2.59
CA ARG A 136 -9.67 10.48 -2.52
C ARG A 136 -8.57 9.92 -1.63
N LEU A 137 -8.88 9.11 -0.62
CA LEU A 137 -7.86 8.48 0.22
C LEU A 137 -7.28 7.26 -0.49
N PHE A 138 -5.96 7.24 -0.66
CA PHE A 138 -5.18 6.14 -1.19
C PHE A 138 -4.30 5.56 -0.09
N VAL A 139 -4.70 4.39 0.42
CA VAL A 139 -3.92 3.64 1.41
C VAL A 139 -3.52 2.31 0.78
N PRO A 140 -2.48 2.28 -0.05
CA PRO A 140 -2.06 1.03 -0.66
C PRO A 140 -1.25 0.21 0.34
N TRP A 141 -1.28 -1.10 0.13
CA TRP A 141 -0.26 -1.99 0.64
C TRP A 141 1.00 -1.82 -0.20
N VAL A 142 2.16 -1.78 0.44
CA VAL A 142 3.45 -1.71 -0.26
C VAL A 142 4.27 -2.92 0.14
N MET A 143 4.75 -3.67 -0.85
CA MET A 143 5.49 -4.90 -0.69
C MET A 143 6.84 -4.78 -1.38
N GLU A 144 7.89 -5.23 -0.71
CA GLU A 144 9.21 -5.37 -1.34
C GLU A 144 9.14 -6.45 -2.43
N ILE A 145 9.75 -6.18 -3.58
CA ILE A 145 9.96 -7.13 -4.68
C ILE A 145 11.41 -7.03 -5.13
N PRO A 146 11.94 -8.00 -5.90
CA PRO A 146 13.28 -7.90 -6.44
C PRO A 146 13.50 -6.56 -7.16
N GLN A 147 14.47 -5.79 -6.65
CA GLN A 147 14.89 -4.49 -7.16
C GLN A 147 13.82 -3.38 -7.07
N GLY A 148 12.82 -3.49 -6.19
CA GLY A 148 11.91 -2.38 -5.94
C GLY A 148 10.66 -2.71 -5.14
N TRP A 149 9.53 -2.16 -5.57
CA TRP A 149 8.28 -2.15 -4.79
C TRP A 149 7.06 -2.51 -5.64
N ALA A 150 6.22 -3.38 -5.09
CA ALA A 150 4.84 -3.53 -5.53
C ALA A 150 3.92 -2.71 -4.62
N VAL A 151 3.05 -1.90 -5.22
CA VAL A 151 2.04 -1.11 -4.55
C VAL A 151 0.68 -1.69 -4.95
N LEU A 152 -0.10 -2.14 -3.98
CA LEU A 152 -1.37 -2.83 -4.21
C LEU A 152 -2.52 -2.03 -3.62
N ASN A 153 -3.53 -1.74 -4.42
CA ASN A 153 -4.80 -1.20 -3.93
C ASN A 153 -5.81 -2.33 -3.78
N PHE A 154 -5.99 -2.77 -2.53
CA PHE A 154 -6.85 -3.93 -2.24
C PHE A 154 -8.31 -3.73 -2.63
N ARG A 155 -8.76 -2.47 -2.74
CA ARG A 155 -10.15 -2.12 -3.10
C ARG A 155 -10.42 -2.27 -4.58
N THR A 156 -9.47 -1.89 -5.43
CA THR A 156 -9.67 -1.85 -6.88
C THR A 156 -8.97 -3.00 -7.60
N GLY A 157 -8.08 -3.72 -6.91
CA GLY A 157 -7.25 -4.75 -7.52
C GLY A 157 -6.14 -4.20 -8.39
N ASP A 158 -5.88 -2.90 -8.30
CA ASP A 158 -4.78 -2.23 -9.01
C ASP A 158 -3.44 -2.60 -8.37
N ILE A 159 -2.47 -2.92 -9.20
CA ILE A 159 -1.12 -3.28 -8.78
C ILE A 159 -0.12 -2.50 -9.63
N TRP A 160 0.68 -1.68 -8.99
CA TRP A 160 1.82 -1.00 -9.60
C TRP A 160 3.10 -1.67 -9.14
N MET A 161 4.03 -1.91 -10.06
CA MET A 161 5.35 -2.43 -9.75
C MET A 161 6.39 -1.45 -10.26
N PHE A 162 7.25 -0.98 -9.35
CA PHE A 162 8.31 -0.03 -9.62
C PHE A 162 9.64 -0.72 -9.34
N ARG A 163 10.47 -0.89 -10.37
CA ARG A 163 11.76 -1.58 -10.26
C ARG A 163 12.88 -0.69 -10.77
N ALA A 164 13.96 -0.60 -10.02
CA ALA A 164 15.19 0.03 -10.48
C ALA A 164 16.09 -1.02 -11.12
N THR A 165 16.19 -0.97 -12.43
CA THR A 165 17.03 -1.86 -13.23
C THR A 165 18.30 -1.12 -13.67
N GLY A 166 19.32 -1.82 -14.16
CA GLY A 166 20.53 -1.19 -14.69
C GLY A 166 20.28 -0.20 -15.84
N GLU A 167 19.12 -0.28 -16.50
CA GLU A 167 18.68 0.60 -17.59
C GLU A 167 17.82 1.78 -17.10
N GLY A 168 17.53 1.86 -15.79
CA GLY A 168 16.71 2.90 -15.17
C GLY A 168 15.47 2.35 -14.46
N LEU A 169 14.49 3.23 -14.23
CA LEU A 169 13.25 2.90 -13.53
C LEU A 169 12.27 2.23 -14.51
N ASN A 170 12.00 0.95 -14.30
CA ASN A 170 10.93 0.21 -14.95
C ASN A 170 9.65 0.31 -14.11
N GLN A 171 8.54 0.64 -14.77
CA GLN A 171 7.22 0.62 -14.14
C GLN A 171 6.29 -0.31 -14.91
N ARG A 172 5.49 -1.07 -14.16
CA ARG A 172 4.34 -1.82 -14.69
C ARG A 172 3.08 -1.51 -13.90
N PHE A 173 1.95 -1.63 -14.59
CA PHE A 173 0.62 -1.56 -14.00
C PHE A 173 -0.17 -2.78 -14.49
N LEU A 174 -0.89 -3.42 -13.58
CA LEU A 174 -1.90 -4.41 -13.91
C LEU A 174 -3.10 -4.28 -12.97
N GLN A 175 -4.21 -4.86 -13.39
CA GLN A 175 -5.41 -5.00 -12.58
C GLN A 175 -5.83 -6.47 -12.57
N VAL A 176 -6.16 -7.03 -11.39
CA VAL A 176 -6.46 -8.48 -11.26
C VAL A 176 -7.71 -8.89 -12.04
N PHE A 177 -8.74 -8.03 -12.09
CA PHE A 177 -9.97 -8.26 -12.84
C PHE A 177 -10.39 -7.00 -13.60
N PRO A 178 -9.75 -6.70 -14.75
CA PRO A 178 -9.97 -5.44 -15.46
C PRO A 178 -11.39 -5.29 -15.99
N GLU A 179 -12.01 -6.38 -16.45
CA GLU A 179 -13.38 -6.36 -16.97
C GLU A 179 -14.42 -6.06 -15.87
N ALA A 180 -14.17 -6.44 -14.62
CA ALA A 180 -15.06 -6.15 -13.50
C ALA A 180 -15.10 -4.66 -13.13
N SER A 181 -14.14 -3.85 -13.62
CA SER A 181 -14.06 -2.42 -13.33
C SER A 181 -14.65 -1.54 -14.44
N LYS A 182 -15.00 -2.11 -15.61
CA LYS A 182 -15.54 -1.36 -16.76
C LYS A 182 -17.01 -0.99 -16.61
N ASP A 183 -17.74 -1.65 -15.73
CA ASP A 183 -19.18 -1.47 -15.56
C ASP A 183 -19.55 -0.16 -14.82
N GLY A 184 -18.56 0.70 -14.50
CA GLY A 184 -18.76 2.01 -13.87
C GLY A 184 -19.24 1.95 -12.41
N SER A 185 -19.44 0.75 -11.86
CA SER A 185 -19.76 0.51 -10.46
C SER A 185 -18.48 0.32 -9.63
N ASP A 186 -18.48 0.77 -8.38
CA ASP A 186 -17.40 0.47 -7.44
C ASP A 186 -17.32 -1.07 -7.30
N PRO A 187 -16.22 -1.76 -7.63
CA PRO A 187 -16.13 -3.21 -7.49
C PRO A 187 -16.06 -3.61 -6.01
N TYR A 188 -16.55 -4.80 -5.67
CA TYR A 188 -16.30 -5.37 -4.35
C TYR A 188 -14.79 -5.70 -4.21
N PRO A 189 -14.13 -5.43 -3.06
CA PRO A 189 -12.68 -5.55 -2.94
C PRO A 189 -12.12 -6.91 -3.42
N PRO A 190 -11.28 -6.93 -4.48
CA PRO A 190 -10.82 -8.19 -5.09
C PRO A 190 -9.67 -8.84 -4.33
N LEU A 191 -8.75 -8.07 -3.75
CA LEU A 191 -7.56 -8.61 -3.09
C LEU A 191 -7.85 -8.93 -1.62
N LEU A 192 -7.42 -10.11 -1.19
CA LEU A 192 -7.51 -10.60 0.18
C LEU A 192 -6.17 -10.56 0.91
N GLY A 193 -5.07 -10.82 0.19
CA GLY A 193 -3.73 -10.82 0.77
C GLY A 193 -2.64 -10.93 -0.29
N CYS A 194 -1.41 -10.61 0.10
CA CYS A 194 -0.24 -10.78 -0.75
C CYS A 194 1.00 -11.10 0.07
N ALA A 195 1.88 -11.93 -0.47
CA ALA A 195 3.20 -12.21 0.12
C ALA A 195 4.27 -12.43 -0.95
N LEU A 196 5.50 -12.03 -0.62
CA LEU A 196 6.69 -12.35 -1.43
C LEU A 196 7.10 -13.79 -1.16
N ARG A 197 7.32 -14.55 -2.22
CA ARG A 197 7.92 -15.88 -2.16
C ARG A 197 9.45 -15.79 -2.15
N PRO A 198 10.17 -16.79 -1.60
CA PRO A 198 11.63 -16.77 -1.57
C PRO A 198 12.30 -16.59 -2.94
N GLU A 199 11.68 -17.11 -4.00
CA GLU A 199 12.13 -16.97 -5.39
C GLU A 199 11.91 -15.57 -5.99
N GLY A 200 11.23 -14.66 -5.28
CA GLY A 200 11.04 -13.27 -5.70
C GLY A 200 9.74 -12.98 -6.44
N THR A 201 8.86 -13.96 -6.62
CA THR A 201 7.50 -13.76 -7.14
C THR A 201 6.53 -13.37 -6.03
N LEU A 202 5.43 -12.70 -6.37
CA LEU A 202 4.37 -12.37 -5.42
C LEU A 202 3.25 -13.39 -5.53
N LEU A 203 2.87 -14.01 -4.41
CA LEU A 203 1.61 -14.72 -4.30
C LEU A 203 0.51 -13.73 -3.91
N LEU A 204 -0.52 -13.65 -4.73
CA LEU A 204 -1.74 -12.90 -4.45
C LEU A 204 -2.87 -13.86 -4.11
N ALA A 205 -3.63 -13.53 -3.07
CA ALA A 205 -4.90 -14.17 -2.77
C ALA A 205 -6.04 -13.20 -3.06
N THR A 206 -7.06 -13.67 -3.76
CA THR A 206 -8.15 -12.84 -4.30
C THR A 206 -9.49 -13.53 -4.10
N ARG A 207 -10.54 -12.74 -4.17
CA ARG A 207 -11.90 -13.25 -4.40
C ARG A 207 -12.05 -13.72 -5.86
N SER A 208 -13.14 -14.38 -6.18
CA SER A 208 -13.51 -14.67 -7.57
C SER A 208 -13.96 -13.41 -8.30
N GLU A 209 -13.86 -13.40 -9.63
CA GLU A 209 -14.34 -12.29 -10.45
C GLU A 209 -15.86 -12.08 -10.27
N ASP A 210 -16.61 -13.16 -10.10
CA ASP A 210 -18.04 -13.10 -9.81
C ASP A 210 -18.34 -12.41 -8.48
N ALA A 211 -17.54 -12.69 -7.43
CA ALA A 211 -17.66 -11.99 -6.16
C ALA A 211 -17.36 -10.49 -6.30
N VAL A 212 -16.43 -10.11 -7.18
CA VAL A 212 -16.07 -8.71 -7.41
C VAL A 212 -17.21 -7.97 -8.12
N LYS A 213 -17.81 -8.59 -9.14
CA LYS A 213 -18.92 -8.01 -9.92
C LYS A 213 -20.25 -7.97 -9.15
N LYS A 214 -20.57 -9.05 -8.42
CA LYS A 214 -21.87 -9.22 -7.76
C LYS A 214 -21.85 -8.86 -6.28
N GLY A 215 -20.67 -8.76 -5.68
CA GLY A 215 -20.48 -8.59 -4.24
C GLY A 215 -21.10 -7.32 -3.69
N MET A 216 -21.01 -6.19 -4.42
CA MET A 216 -21.64 -4.94 -3.97
C MET A 216 -23.16 -5.04 -3.90
N ALA A 217 -23.80 -5.64 -4.91
CA ALA A 217 -25.24 -5.85 -4.90
C ALA A 217 -25.69 -6.77 -3.75
N LEU A 218 -24.92 -7.81 -3.46
CA LEU A 218 -25.19 -8.73 -2.34
C LEU A 218 -24.90 -8.11 -0.96
N ALA A 219 -23.88 -7.26 -0.86
CA ALA A 219 -23.54 -6.55 0.36
C ALA A 219 -24.65 -5.56 0.75
N GLY A 220 -25.51 -5.19 -0.19
CA GLY A 220 -26.62 -4.27 -0.02
C GLY A 220 -26.20 -2.85 -0.37
N ASN A 221 -27.06 -2.14 -1.11
CA ASN A 221 -26.92 -0.72 -1.42
C ASN A 221 -27.52 0.14 -0.30
N ASP A 222 -27.11 -0.06 0.95
CA ASP A 222 -27.40 0.96 1.97
C ASP A 222 -26.65 2.22 1.54
N GLU A 223 -27.35 3.38 1.57
CA GLU A 223 -26.77 4.65 1.10
C GLU A 223 -25.37 4.81 1.69
N PRO A 224 -24.37 5.22 0.87
CA PRO A 224 -23.05 5.51 1.41
C PRO A 224 -23.22 6.45 2.59
N LEU A 225 -22.67 6.10 3.76
CA LEU A 225 -22.47 7.07 4.83
C LEU A 225 -21.80 8.28 4.18
N ARG A 226 -22.54 9.37 4.01
CA ARG A 226 -21.97 10.59 3.45
C ARG A 226 -21.12 11.22 4.54
N PRO A 227 -19.96 11.80 4.22
CA PRO A 227 -19.21 12.56 5.21
C PRO A 227 -20.16 13.64 5.74
N GLY A 228 -20.28 13.77 7.07
CA GLY A 228 -20.98 14.91 7.65
C GLY A 228 -20.32 16.22 7.21
N ALA A 229 -21.01 17.36 7.35
CA ALA A 229 -20.37 18.65 7.09
C ALA A 229 -19.11 18.82 7.97
N MET A 230 -18.00 19.29 7.40
CA MET A 230 -16.78 19.54 8.15
C MET A 230 -17.07 20.61 9.23
N PRO A 231 -16.77 20.35 10.51
CA PRO A 231 -17.00 21.35 11.56
C PRO A 231 -16.18 22.61 11.30
N ASP A 232 -16.77 23.77 11.58
CA ASP A 232 -16.07 25.06 11.46
C ASP A 232 -14.78 25.10 12.28
N SER A 233 -14.78 24.45 13.45
CA SER A 233 -13.59 24.30 14.30
C SER A 233 -12.41 23.63 13.61
N VAL A 234 -12.65 22.72 12.66
CA VAL A 234 -11.60 22.07 11.84
C VAL A 234 -11.26 22.95 10.64
N ARG A 235 -12.27 23.59 10.03
CA ARG A 235 -12.11 24.45 8.86
C ARG A 235 -11.13 25.60 9.13
N PHE A 236 -11.20 26.21 10.32
CA PHE A 236 -10.34 27.34 10.70
C PHE A 236 -8.97 26.93 11.29
N GLN A 237 -8.67 25.63 11.43
CA GLN A 237 -7.37 25.13 11.94
C GLN A 237 -6.32 24.88 10.86
N GLY A 238 -6.62 25.18 9.59
CA GLY A 238 -5.68 25.08 8.47
C GLY A 238 -5.67 23.71 7.77
N ALA A 239 -4.85 23.59 6.71
CA ALA A 239 -4.88 22.46 5.77
C ALA A 239 -4.54 21.09 6.39
N GLU A 240 -3.72 21.05 7.45
CA GLU A 240 -3.36 19.80 8.14
C GLU A 240 -4.57 19.22 8.90
N ALA A 241 -5.28 20.05 9.67
CA ALA A 241 -6.45 19.63 10.43
C ALA A 241 -7.59 19.18 9.51
N GLN A 242 -7.82 19.90 8.42
CA GLN A 242 -8.78 19.51 7.38
C GLN A 242 -8.42 18.16 6.76
N GLY A 243 -7.16 17.96 6.36
CA GLY A 243 -6.71 16.69 5.78
C GLY A 243 -6.77 15.50 6.75
N GLN A 244 -6.58 15.73 8.05
CA GLN A 244 -6.75 14.70 9.09
C GLN A 244 -8.23 14.31 9.25
N TRP A 245 -9.13 15.29 9.34
CA TRP A 245 -10.57 15.04 9.43
C TRP A 245 -11.11 14.31 8.20
N GLU A 246 -10.69 14.73 7.00
CA GLU A 246 -11.06 14.05 5.74
C GLU A 246 -10.67 12.57 5.79
N ARG A 247 -9.46 12.25 6.24
CA ARG A 247 -9.03 10.84 6.42
C ARG A 247 -9.92 10.10 7.39
N ASP A 248 -10.20 10.66 8.56
CA ASP A 248 -10.93 9.95 9.62
C ASP A 248 -12.36 9.62 9.18
N GLN A 249 -13.03 10.53 8.47
CA GLN A 249 -14.33 10.27 7.83
C GLN A 249 -14.24 9.15 6.79
N VAL A 250 -13.20 9.17 5.95
CA VAL A 250 -13.02 8.14 4.92
C VAL A 250 -12.73 6.77 5.54
N MET A 251 -11.90 6.71 6.58
CA MET A 251 -11.61 5.47 7.30
C MET A 251 -12.84 4.92 8.03
N ALA A 252 -13.72 5.79 8.55
CA ALA A 252 -14.97 5.39 9.18
C ALA A 252 -15.94 4.79 8.14
N GLN A 253 -16.11 5.45 6.99
CA GLN A 253 -16.90 4.93 5.87
C GLN A 253 -16.36 3.61 5.32
N PHE A 254 -15.03 3.46 5.28
CA PHE A 254 -14.37 2.23 4.87
C PHE A 254 -14.74 1.06 5.77
N ARG A 255 -14.64 1.25 7.10
CA ARG A 255 -15.00 0.18 8.05
C ARG A 255 -16.47 -0.18 7.92
N ALA A 256 -17.35 0.82 7.91
CA ALA A 256 -18.78 0.59 7.78
C ALA A 256 -19.15 -0.17 6.50
N ARG A 257 -18.60 0.21 5.33
CA ARG A 257 -18.83 -0.50 4.06
C ARG A 257 -18.21 -1.90 4.01
N SER A 258 -17.05 -2.09 4.65
CA SER A 258 -16.37 -3.39 4.65
C SER A 258 -17.02 -4.38 5.62
N GLU A 259 -17.71 -3.89 6.65
CA GLU A 259 -18.41 -4.70 7.65
C GLU A 259 -19.87 -4.98 7.23
N GLN A 260 -20.54 -4.02 6.60
CA GLN A 260 -21.91 -4.19 6.11
C GLN A 260 -21.96 -5.15 4.91
N GLY A 261 -22.69 -6.26 5.07
CA GLY A 261 -22.96 -7.20 3.98
C GLY A 261 -21.83 -8.15 3.58
N ALA A 262 -20.64 -8.01 4.17
CA ALA A 262 -19.53 -8.94 3.95
C ALA A 262 -19.87 -10.40 4.29
N GLY A 263 -20.75 -10.62 5.27
CA GLY A 263 -21.28 -11.96 5.58
C GLY A 263 -21.99 -12.62 4.39
N ARG A 264 -22.90 -11.88 3.72
CA ARG A 264 -23.65 -12.38 2.55
C ARG A 264 -22.74 -12.67 1.36
N VAL A 265 -21.77 -11.79 1.12
CA VAL A 265 -20.79 -11.99 0.05
C VAL A 265 -19.92 -13.20 0.34
N ARG A 266 -19.47 -13.38 1.59
CA ARG A 266 -18.69 -14.54 2.02
C ARG A 266 -19.46 -15.85 1.94
N GLU A 267 -20.74 -15.86 2.29
CA GLU A 267 -21.60 -17.04 2.16
C GLU A 267 -21.81 -17.43 0.70
N ALA A 268 -22.03 -16.44 -0.19
CA ALA A 268 -22.24 -16.68 -1.61
C ALA A 268 -20.95 -17.03 -2.38
N PHE A 269 -19.84 -16.42 -1.99
CA PHE A 269 -18.54 -16.54 -2.65
C PHE A 269 -17.40 -16.78 -1.64
N PRO A 270 -17.38 -17.96 -1.00
CA PRO A 270 -16.39 -18.27 0.03
C PRO A 270 -15.00 -18.54 -0.55
N GLU A 271 -14.87 -18.79 -1.85
CA GLU A 271 -13.63 -19.21 -2.49
C GLU A 271 -12.50 -18.18 -2.41
N VAL A 272 -11.28 -18.70 -2.24
CA VAL A 272 -10.04 -17.94 -2.34
C VAL A 272 -9.28 -18.42 -3.57
N LEU A 273 -8.97 -17.48 -4.46
CA LEU A 273 -8.15 -17.71 -5.63
C LEU A 273 -6.72 -17.21 -5.38
N TYR A 274 -5.74 -17.98 -5.84
CA TYR A 274 -4.31 -17.73 -5.72
C TYR A 274 -3.67 -17.48 -7.09
N TRP A 275 -2.77 -16.50 -7.12
CA TRP A 275 -2.10 -16.09 -8.36
C TRP A 275 -0.63 -15.85 -8.09
N ASP A 276 0.22 -16.36 -8.96
CA ASP A 276 1.62 -16.01 -9.01
C ASP A 276 1.79 -14.81 -9.94
N LEU A 277 2.23 -13.70 -9.38
CA LEU A 277 2.62 -12.49 -10.08
C LEU A 277 4.14 -12.45 -10.18
N ASP A 278 4.65 -12.52 -11.40
CA ASP A 278 6.05 -12.28 -11.71
C ASP A 278 6.29 -10.77 -11.83
N PRO A 279 7.07 -10.14 -10.93
CA PRO A 279 7.31 -8.70 -10.99
C PRO A 279 8.18 -8.26 -12.16
N GLU A 280 8.90 -9.18 -12.80
CA GLU A 280 9.75 -8.88 -13.95
C GLU A 280 8.95 -8.77 -15.24
N THR A 281 8.15 -9.79 -15.52
CA THR A 281 7.33 -9.83 -16.73
C THR A 281 5.99 -9.13 -16.55
N GLY A 282 5.53 -8.95 -15.31
CA GLY A 282 4.18 -8.50 -14.97
C GLY A 282 3.12 -9.57 -15.23
N ARG A 283 3.52 -10.82 -15.49
CA ARG A 283 2.61 -11.92 -15.78
C ARG A 283 1.92 -12.38 -14.51
N LEU A 284 0.59 -12.37 -14.54
CA LEU A 284 -0.26 -12.93 -13.50
C LEU A 284 -0.77 -14.30 -13.93
N THR A 285 -0.45 -15.35 -13.17
CA THR A 285 -0.81 -16.73 -13.51
C THR A 285 -1.60 -17.37 -12.38
N ARG A 286 -2.76 -17.97 -12.67
CA ARG A 286 -3.53 -18.72 -11.67
C ARG A 286 -2.74 -19.94 -11.22
N CYS A 287 -2.63 -20.15 -9.91
CA CYS A 287 -1.92 -21.29 -9.33
C CYS A 287 -2.79 -22.02 -8.28
N PRO A 288 -2.50 -23.30 -7.96
CA PRO A 288 -3.16 -23.98 -6.84
C PRO A 288 -2.83 -23.30 -5.50
N PRO A 289 -3.70 -23.43 -4.48
CA PRO A 289 -3.40 -22.94 -3.15
C PRO A 289 -2.10 -23.57 -2.62
N PRO A 290 -1.18 -22.79 -2.01
CA PRO A 290 -0.06 -23.35 -1.29
C PRO A 290 -0.51 -24.34 -0.22
N GLN A 291 0.36 -25.29 0.13
CA GLN A 291 0.08 -26.23 1.22
C GLN A 291 -0.19 -25.47 2.53
N GLY A 292 -1.33 -25.73 3.15
CA GLY A 292 -1.78 -25.04 4.37
C GLY A 292 -2.56 -23.74 4.13
N ALA A 293 -2.64 -23.26 2.89
CA ALA A 293 -3.46 -22.10 2.55
C ALA A 293 -4.95 -22.48 2.42
N PRO A 294 -5.88 -21.66 2.94
CA PRO A 294 -7.30 -21.95 2.84
C PRO A 294 -7.76 -21.75 1.40
N SER A 295 -8.53 -22.70 0.87
CA SER A 295 -9.22 -22.53 -0.41
C SER A 295 -10.56 -21.80 -0.27
N ARG A 296 -11.04 -21.61 0.96
CA ARG A 296 -12.29 -20.93 1.30
C ARG A 296 -12.16 -20.16 2.62
N LEU A 297 -12.81 -18.99 2.71
CA LEU A 297 -12.99 -18.23 3.94
C LEU A 297 -14.47 -18.31 4.35
N LEU A 298 -14.75 -19.00 5.45
CA LEU A 298 -16.14 -19.30 5.86
C LEU A 298 -16.61 -18.46 7.05
N SER A 299 -15.72 -17.77 7.75
CA SER A 299 -16.06 -16.93 8.90
C SER A 299 -15.46 -15.53 8.77
N GLU A 300 -16.07 -14.58 9.47
CA GLU A 300 -15.57 -13.20 9.55
C GLU A 300 -14.18 -13.15 10.19
N GLU A 301 -13.97 -13.95 11.24
CA GLU A 301 -12.68 -14.04 11.89
C GLU A 301 -11.60 -14.56 10.94
N ALA A 302 -11.90 -15.59 10.15
CA ALA A 302 -10.98 -16.11 9.16
C ALA A 302 -10.60 -15.05 8.13
N GLU A 303 -11.57 -14.28 7.63
CA GLU A 303 -11.32 -13.19 6.67
C GLU A 303 -10.54 -12.03 7.29
N ARG A 304 -10.90 -11.60 8.51
CA ARG A 304 -10.24 -10.48 9.20
C ARG A 304 -8.79 -10.79 9.58
N THR A 305 -8.50 -12.05 9.91
CA THR A 305 -7.16 -12.52 10.25
C THR A 305 -6.38 -13.06 9.05
N PHE A 306 -7.01 -13.08 7.86
CA PHE A 306 -6.41 -13.61 6.64
C PHE A 306 -5.22 -12.74 6.21
N THR A 307 -4.07 -13.16 6.67
CA THR A 307 -2.75 -12.62 6.36
C THR A 307 -1.81 -13.80 6.27
N PHE A 308 -0.84 -13.73 5.38
CA PHE A 308 0.10 -14.82 5.19
C PHE A 308 1.47 -14.31 4.78
N ARG A 309 2.46 -15.15 5.02
CA ARG A 309 3.85 -14.95 4.61
C ARG A 309 4.50 -16.28 4.23
N PHE A 310 5.64 -16.19 3.57
CA PHE A 310 6.53 -17.33 3.39
C PHE A 310 7.67 -17.26 4.40
N ARG A 311 7.99 -18.39 5.01
CA ARG A 311 9.19 -18.53 5.83
C ARG A 311 10.42 -18.66 4.93
N ALA A 312 11.61 -18.52 5.51
CA ALA A 312 12.88 -18.65 4.79
C ALA A 312 13.10 -20.03 4.14
N ASP A 313 12.40 -21.07 4.60
CA ASP A 313 12.41 -22.41 4.00
C ASP A 313 11.37 -22.58 2.87
N GLY A 314 10.61 -21.53 2.55
CA GLY A 314 9.55 -21.55 1.53
C GLY A 314 8.22 -22.11 2.01
N SER A 315 8.08 -22.46 3.29
CA SER A 315 6.78 -22.86 3.84
C SER A 315 5.83 -21.67 4.00
N PHE A 316 4.56 -21.91 3.70
CA PHE A 316 3.48 -20.95 3.88
C PHE A 316 3.07 -20.87 5.37
N SER A 317 2.78 -19.66 5.86
CA SER A 317 2.32 -19.40 7.24
C SER A 317 1.15 -18.43 7.24
N LEU A 318 0.08 -18.74 7.99
CA LEU A 318 -1.08 -17.89 8.22
C LEU A 318 -0.97 -17.10 9.53
N GLY A 319 -1.55 -15.91 9.57
CA GLY A 319 -1.79 -15.15 10.81
C GLY A 319 -0.57 -14.47 11.42
N ASP A 320 0.61 -14.62 10.81
CA ASP A 320 1.82 -13.91 11.21
C ASP A 320 1.91 -12.57 10.45
N ARG A 321 1.77 -11.45 11.17
CA ARG A 321 2.23 -10.13 10.70
C ARG A 321 3.66 -9.84 11.15
#